data_AF-A0A2N9LPP4-F1
#
_entry.id   AF-A0A2N9LPP4-F1
#
_cell.length_a   1.000
_cell.length_b   1.000
_cell.length_c   1.000
_cell.angle_alpha   90.00
_cell.angle_beta   90.00
_cell.angle_gamma   90.00
#
_symmetry.space_group_name_H-M   'P 1'
#
loop_
_entity.id
_entity.type
_entity.pdbx_description
1 polymer ?
#
loop_
_entity_poly.entity_id
_entity_poly.type
_entity_poly.pdbx_seq_one_letter_code
_entity_poly.pdbx_strand_id
1 'polypeptide(L)'
;MKTRSWAFTFSVLVSAAALAVPMGLGLAQTATDQSDWEKAAGGKMEFEVASIHLGEPGQFTPPNFALDTGNGRIPPGGRFHADFPLAVYITFAYKLWLTSVQMDTMLAHLPKWVATDQFVIDARAEGNPTKDQMRLMVRSLLADRFKLTSHFETQETPVLAMVLAKPGKLGPNLEPHEQGPPCDAPLPPAPGKTADVFPPNCDLYVMSVGSSSNHSIRLGSRNTTMAQVADSLPGPGRLGRPVVDETGLTGTYDFVLNFVPENYNASLSPGTTVTLDSAGPTFLEAVKDQLGLKLIPKKAPVRILVIDHIEQPSPN
;
A
#
# COMPACT_ATOMS: atom_id res chain seq x y z
N MET A 1 -60.29 42.37 -27.35
CA MET A 1 -60.03 43.73 -26.79
C MET A 1 -60.69 43.81 -25.42
N LYS A 2 -59.91 44.08 -24.34
CA LYS A 2 -60.25 44.74 -23.05
C LYS A 2 -61.59 44.36 -22.35
N THR A 3 -61.71 43.94 -21.09
CA THR A 3 -60.96 44.32 -19.87
C THR A 3 -61.45 43.48 -18.65
N ARG A 4 -60.47 43.05 -17.83
CA ARG A 4 -60.39 42.96 -16.35
C ARG A 4 -61.65 42.75 -15.47
N SER A 5 -61.63 41.57 -14.81
CA SER A 5 -61.76 41.24 -13.37
C SER A 5 -62.35 42.25 -12.38
N TRP A 6 -63.24 41.76 -11.50
CA TRP A 6 -63.27 42.04 -10.05
C TRP A 6 -63.95 40.88 -9.31
N ALA A 7 -63.26 40.23 -8.37
CA ALA A 7 -63.89 39.43 -7.32
C ALA A 7 -63.01 39.46 -6.06
N PHE A 8 -63.64 39.91 -4.98
CA PHE A 8 -63.12 40.06 -3.62
C PHE A 8 -62.72 38.71 -3.02
N THR A 9 -61.62 38.68 -2.28
CA THR A 9 -61.36 37.63 -1.29
C THR A 9 -60.88 38.24 0.03
N PHE A 10 -61.59 37.84 1.09
CA PHE A 10 -61.42 38.19 2.50
C PHE A 10 -60.00 37.88 3.01
N SER A 11 -59.42 38.84 3.75
CA SER A 11 -58.24 38.63 4.58
C SER A 11 -58.61 37.89 5.87
N VAL A 12 -58.08 36.68 6.06
CA VAL A 12 -58.02 36.01 7.37
C VAL A 12 -56.58 36.12 7.86
N LEU A 13 -56.38 36.89 8.94
CA LEU A 13 -55.14 36.96 9.70
C LEU A 13 -54.91 35.63 10.42
N VAL A 14 -53.90 34.87 10.00
CA VAL A 14 -53.37 33.72 10.76
C VAL A 14 -52.11 34.18 11.48
N SER A 15 -52.19 34.27 12.80
CA SER A 15 -51.04 34.53 13.68
C SER A 15 -50.04 33.37 13.58
N ALA A 16 -48.83 33.68 13.12
CA ALA A 16 -47.71 32.74 13.13
C ALA A 16 -47.15 32.60 14.56
N ALA A 17 -47.39 31.46 15.21
CA ALA A 17 -46.64 31.05 16.37
C ALA A 17 -45.28 30.49 15.89
N ALA A 18 -44.19 31.18 16.22
CA ALA A 18 -42.84 30.74 15.94
C ALA A 18 -42.49 29.54 16.84
N LEU A 19 -42.55 28.33 16.29
CA LEU A 19 -41.93 27.16 16.89
C LEU A 19 -40.42 27.24 16.64
N ALA A 20 -39.68 27.60 17.70
CA ALA A 20 -38.24 27.45 17.73
C ALA A 20 -37.89 25.96 17.64
N VAL A 21 -37.47 25.51 16.46
CA VAL A 21 -36.83 24.21 16.29
C VAL A 21 -35.45 24.32 16.95
N PRO A 22 -35.13 23.52 17.98
CA PRO A 22 -33.77 23.48 18.46
C PRO A 22 -32.92 22.92 17.33
N MET A 23 -31.94 23.71 16.87
CA MET A 23 -30.83 23.23 16.07
C MET A 23 -30.13 22.15 16.89
N GLY A 24 -30.56 20.90 16.71
CA GLY A 24 -29.77 19.75 17.08
C GLY A 24 -28.47 19.87 16.30
N LEU A 25 -27.36 20.07 17.02
CA LEU A 25 -26.03 19.75 16.55
C LEU A 25 -26.09 18.32 16.04
N GLY A 26 -26.25 18.18 14.72
CA GLY A 26 -26.05 16.92 14.05
C GLY A 26 -24.60 16.54 14.29
N LEU A 27 -24.37 15.58 15.18
CA LEU A 27 -23.19 14.75 15.19
C LEU A 27 -23.17 14.00 13.85
N ALA A 28 -22.68 14.68 12.82
CA ALA A 28 -22.44 14.09 11.53
C ALA A 28 -21.15 13.28 11.64
N GLN A 29 -21.34 11.96 11.58
CA GLN A 29 -20.40 10.97 11.07
C GLN A 29 -19.16 10.67 11.93
N THR A 30 -19.32 9.73 12.87
CA THR A 30 -18.32 8.65 12.92
C THR A 30 -18.62 7.72 11.75
N ALA A 31 -18.33 8.15 10.53
CA ALA A 31 -18.11 7.20 9.45
C ALA A 31 -16.87 6.42 9.89
N THR A 32 -17.04 5.15 10.23
CA THR A 32 -15.92 4.23 10.43
C THR A 32 -14.96 4.42 9.26
N ASP A 33 -13.77 4.92 9.55
CA ASP A 33 -12.65 5.21 8.64
C ASP A 33 -12.04 3.92 8.06
N GLN A 34 -12.91 2.95 7.79
CA GLN A 34 -12.59 1.63 7.33
C GLN A 34 -12.61 1.64 5.81
N SER A 35 -11.46 1.36 5.23
CA SER A 35 -11.26 1.25 3.79
C SER A 35 -12.06 0.08 3.21
N ASP A 36 -12.27 0.09 1.88
CA ASP A 36 -13.09 -0.92 1.22
C ASP A 36 -12.52 -2.34 1.33
N TRP A 37 -11.19 -2.48 1.37
CA TRP A 37 -10.55 -3.80 1.56
C TRP A 37 -10.78 -4.34 2.98
N GLU A 38 -10.81 -3.48 4.00
CA GLU A 38 -11.07 -3.88 5.39
C GLU A 38 -12.52 -4.32 5.58
N LYS A 39 -13.46 -3.64 4.90
CA LYS A 39 -14.86 -4.06 4.87
C LYS A 39 -15.02 -5.41 4.18
N ALA A 40 -14.37 -5.58 3.03
CA ALA A 40 -14.40 -6.84 2.28
C ALA A 40 -13.78 -8.01 3.04
N ALA A 41 -12.77 -7.76 3.86
CA ALA A 41 -12.10 -8.77 4.67
C ALA A 41 -12.89 -9.19 5.94
N GLY A 42 -13.98 -8.52 6.28
CA GLY A 42 -14.91 -8.98 7.33
C GLY A 42 -14.73 -8.34 8.71
N GLY A 43 -13.96 -7.25 8.83
CA GLY A 43 -13.86 -6.48 10.08
C GLY A 43 -12.93 -7.09 11.14
N LYS A 44 -13.25 -6.93 12.43
CA LYS A 44 -12.35 -7.33 13.53
C LYS A 44 -12.10 -8.84 13.48
N MET A 45 -10.83 -9.22 13.40
CA MET A 45 -10.36 -10.61 13.42
C MET A 45 -9.22 -10.75 14.41
N GLU A 46 -9.06 -11.94 14.99
CA GLU A 46 -8.05 -12.23 16.00
C GLU A 46 -7.41 -13.58 15.73
N PHE A 47 -6.17 -13.76 16.19
CA PHE A 47 -5.52 -15.06 16.21
C PHE A 47 -6.09 -15.93 17.34
N GLU A 48 -6.19 -17.24 17.12
CA GLU A 48 -6.52 -18.23 18.17
C GLU A 48 -5.47 -18.19 19.29
N VAL A 49 -4.20 -18.09 18.88
CA VAL A 49 -3.04 -17.99 19.77
C VAL A 49 -1.96 -17.16 19.10
N ALA A 50 -1.28 -16.33 19.89
CA ALA A 50 -0.11 -15.59 19.46
C ALA A 50 0.92 -15.53 20.59
N SER A 51 2.18 -15.77 20.23
CA SER A 51 3.34 -15.50 21.07
C SER A 51 4.16 -14.36 20.46
N ILE A 52 4.65 -13.49 21.32
CA ILE A 52 5.47 -12.33 20.97
C ILE A 52 6.67 -12.34 21.88
N HIS A 53 7.87 -12.29 21.30
CA HIS A 53 9.10 -12.12 22.07
C HIS A 53 10.09 -11.26 21.30
N LEU A 54 11.09 -10.75 22.01
CA LEU A 54 12.19 -10.06 21.37
C LEU A 54 13.00 -11.05 20.52
N GLY A 55 13.43 -10.60 19.36
CA GLY A 55 14.34 -11.34 18.49
C GLY A 55 15.73 -11.44 19.10
N GLU A 56 16.45 -12.51 18.74
CA GLU A 56 17.84 -12.69 19.17
C GLU A 56 18.76 -11.79 18.32
N PRO A 57 19.65 -10.99 18.93
CA PRO A 57 20.54 -10.12 18.18
C PRO A 57 21.36 -10.87 17.13
N GLY A 58 21.25 -10.45 15.87
CA GLY A 58 22.00 -11.04 14.75
C GLY A 58 21.37 -12.31 14.16
N GLN A 59 20.23 -12.77 14.69
CA GLN A 59 19.39 -13.76 14.03
C GLN A 59 18.22 -13.07 13.34
N PHE A 60 17.92 -13.52 12.13
CA PHE A 60 16.73 -13.09 11.40
C PHE A 60 16.07 -14.31 10.81
N THR A 61 14.80 -14.52 11.16
CA THR A 61 13.99 -15.56 10.53
C THR A 61 13.04 -14.92 9.51
N PRO A 62 13.13 -15.30 8.22
CA PRO A 62 12.28 -14.70 7.21
C PRO A 62 10.80 -15.02 7.48
N PRO A 63 9.89 -14.11 7.12
CA PRO A 63 8.47 -14.35 7.34
C PRO A 63 7.98 -15.50 6.45
N ASN A 64 6.92 -16.17 6.88
CA ASN A 64 6.35 -17.28 6.11
C ASN A 64 5.59 -16.85 4.85
N PHE A 65 5.32 -15.55 4.69
CA PHE A 65 4.87 -14.91 3.46
C PHE A 65 5.32 -13.44 3.42
N ALA A 66 5.26 -12.80 2.25
CA ALA A 66 5.69 -11.40 2.10
C ALA A 66 4.78 -10.41 2.85
N LEU A 67 5.33 -9.56 3.71
CA LEU A 67 4.61 -8.47 4.39
C LEU A 67 4.56 -7.21 3.50
N ASP A 68 3.97 -7.33 2.31
CA ASP A 68 3.74 -6.23 1.36
C ASP A 68 2.26 -5.78 1.35
N THR A 69 1.89 -4.85 0.46
CA THR A 69 0.49 -4.42 0.25
C THR A 69 -0.28 -5.27 -0.77
N GLY A 70 0.38 -6.19 -1.46
CA GLY A 70 -0.23 -7.09 -2.42
C GLY A 70 -1.04 -8.20 -1.75
N ASN A 71 -1.89 -8.89 -2.52
CA ASN A 71 -2.76 -9.95 -2.02
C ASN A 71 -2.25 -11.36 -2.36
N GLY A 72 -0.93 -11.48 -2.59
CA GLY A 72 -0.27 -12.74 -2.90
C GLY A 72 -0.61 -13.88 -1.94
N ARG A 73 -0.60 -15.10 -2.47
CA ARG A 73 -0.97 -16.31 -1.74
C ARG A 73 -0.13 -16.49 -0.47
N ILE A 74 -0.79 -16.81 0.63
CA ILE A 74 -0.14 -17.22 1.88
C ILE A 74 -0.20 -18.75 2.07
N PRO A 75 0.74 -19.37 2.81
CA PRO A 75 0.69 -20.80 3.09
C PRO A 75 -0.62 -21.21 3.80
N PRO A 76 -1.18 -22.40 3.50
CA PRO A 76 -2.36 -22.90 4.19
C PRO A 76 -2.07 -23.20 5.68
N GLY A 77 -3.11 -23.21 6.49
CA GLY A 77 -3.07 -23.56 7.91
C GLY A 77 -3.00 -22.37 8.87
N GLY A 78 -3.26 -21.16 8.39
CA GLY A 78 -3.48 -19.98 9.22
C GLY A 78 -2.27 -19.55 10.07
N ARG A 79 -1.05 -19.98 9.73
CA ARG A 79 0.14 -19.58 10.49
C ARG A 79 0.61 -18.20 10.09
N PHE A 80 1.01 -17.42 11.07
CA PHE A 80 1.76 -16.19 10.91
C PHE A 80 3.10 -16.35 11.60
N HIS A 81 4.19 -16.14 10.89
CA HIS A 81 5.53 -16.05 11.46
C HIS A 81 6.25 -14.89 10.80
N ALA A 82 6.85 -14.03 11.61
CA ALA A 82 7.68 -12.93 11.15
C ALA A 82 8.60 -12.42 12.26
N ASP A 83 9.71 -11.81 11.88
CA ASP A 83 10.75 -11.27 12.76
C ASP A 83 11.21 -9.90 12.23
N PHE A 84 10.57 -8.83 12.69
CA PHE A 84 10.83 -7.47 12.22
C PHE A 84 10.65 -6.43 13.33
N PRO A 85 11.16 -5.20 13.14
CA PRO A 85 10.74 -4.04 13.90
C PRO A 85 9.23 -3.79 13.79
N LEU A 86 8.65 -3.21 14.84
CA LEU A 86 7.20 -3.00 14.93
C LEU A 86 6.62 -2.14 13.79
N ALA A 87 7.43 -1.22 13.25
CA ALA A 87 7.09 -0.41 12.09
C ALA A 87 6.63 -1.25 10.88
N VAL A 88 7.24 -2.43 10.64
CA VAL A 88 6.90 -3.32 9.51
C VAL A 88 5.54 -3.98 9.73
N TYR A 89 5.23 -4.38 10.97
CA TYR A 89 3.92 -4.94 11.30
C TYR A 89 2.81 -3.89 11.15
N ILE A 90 3.08 -2.65 11.55
CA ILE A 90 2.14 -1.53 11.39
C ILE A 90 1.86 -1.30 9.90
N THR A 91 2.88 -1.12 9.06
CA THR A 91 2.63 -0.87 7.63
C THR A 91 1.94 -2.05 6.95
N PHE A 92 2.27 -3.29 7.32
CA PHE A 92 1.55 -4.46 6.83
C PHE A 92 0.07 -4.46 7.25
N ALA A 93 -0.22 -4.28 8.54
CA ALA A 93 -1.57 -4.32 9.10
C ALA A 93 -2.50 -3.25 8.51
N TYR A 94 -1.95 -2.10 8.15
CA TYR A 94 -2.69 -0.99 7.53
C TYR A 94 -2.57 -0.93 6.01
N LYS A 95 -1.92 -1.94 5.38
CA LYS A 95 -1.72 -2.05 3.94
C LYS A 95 -1.06 -0.80 3.33
N LEU A 96 -0.04 -0.28 4.01
CA LEU A 96 0.66 0.96 3.66
C LEU A 96 1.97 0.70 2.91
N TRP A 97 2.16 1.42 1.81
CA TRP A 97 3.44 1.49 1.10
C TRP A 97 4.09 2.85 1.34
N LEU A 98 4.88 2.96 2.42
CA LEU A 98 5.49 4.24 2.78
C LEU A 98 6.82 4.45 2.05
N THR A 99 7.06 5.68 1.59
CA THR A 99 8.42 6.14 1.25
C THR A 99 9.29 6.19 2.50
N SER A 100 10.62 6.26 2.34
CA SER A 100 11.53 6.46 3.47
C SER A 100 11.19 7.74 4.25
N VAL A 101 10.85 8.83 3.56
CA VAL A 101 10.46 10.10 4.18
C VAL A 101 9.17 9.97 4.99
N GLN A 102 8.16 9.27 4.46
CA GLN A 102 6.92 9.03 5.19
C GLN A 102 7.12 8.10 6.39
N MET A 103 7.96 7.07 6.25
CA MET A 103 8.34 6.20 7.35
C MET A 103 9.04 7.00 8.46
N ASP A 104 10.02 7.84 8.12
CA ASP A 104 10.72 8.69 9.08
C ASP A 104 9.76 9.65 9.78
N THR A 105 8.79 10.21 9.05
CA THR A 105 7.76 11.10 9.61
C THR A 105 6.85 10.37 10.60
N MET A 106 6.39 9.16 10.25
CA MET A 106 5.59 8.32 11.14
C MET A 106 6.34 7.94 12.41
N LEU A 107 7.64 7.67 12.31
CA LEU A 107 8.48 7.24 13.43
C LEU A 107 9.02 8.39 14.29
N ALA A 108 9.03 9.64 13.79
CA ALA A 108 9.67 10.79 14.45
C ALA A 108 9.16 11.07 15.86
N HIS A 109 7.90 10.74 16.15
CA HIS A 109 7.26 10.95 17.45
C HIS A 109 7.11 9.66 18.27
N LEU A 110 7.59 8.53 17.76
CA LEU A 110 7.46 7.23 18.40
C LEU A 110 8.70 6.88 19.22
N PRO A 111 8.55 6.05 20.26
CA PRO A 111 9.69 5.49 20.95
C PRO A 111 10.63 4.77 19.99
N LYS A 112 11.95 4.97 20.14
CA LYS A 112 12.97 4.43 19.23
C LYS A 112 12.85 2.92 19.00
N TRP A 113 12.44 2.17 20.03
CA TRP A 113 12.28 0.72 19.99
C TRP A 113 11.30 0.25 18.89
N VAL A 114 10.33 1.08 18.48
CA VAL A 114 9.39 0.75 17.39
C VAL A 114 10.11 0.52 16.06
N ALA A 115 11.21 1.24 15.84
CA ALA A 115 12.03 1.16 14.63
C ALA A 115 13.22 0.21 14.76
N THR A 116 13.66 -0.12 15.98
CA THR A 116 14.92 -0.84 16.22
C THR A 116 14.77 -2.23 16.78
N ASP A 117 13.82 -2.44 17.70
CA ASP A 117 13.73 -3.69 18.43
C ASP A 117 12.99 -4.69 17.55
N GLN A 118 13.61 -5.86 17.34
CA GLN A 118 13.00 -6.94 16.59
C GLN A 118 12.01 -7.68 17.47
N PHE A 119 10.78 -7.85 16.97
CA PHE A 119 9.78 -8.69 17.60
C PHE A 119 9.52 -9.89 16.70
N VAL A 120 9.72 -11.08 17.25
CA VAL A 120 9.27 -12.33 16.64
C VAL A 120 7.82 -12.55 17.04
N ILE A 121 6.96 -12.70 16.05
CA ILE A 121 5.54 -12.98 16.24
C ILE A 121 5.23 -14.31 15.58
N ASP A 122 4.84 -15.28 16.42
CA ASP A 122 4.31 -16.57 16.00
C ASP A 122 2.83 -16.62 16.38
N ALA A 123 1.95 -16.76 15.39
CA ALA A 123 0.52 -16.81 15.63
C ALA A 123 -0.19 -17.83 14.73
N ARG A 124 -1.37 -18.23 15.18
CA ARG A 124 -2.24 -19.17 14.48
C ARG A 124 -3.66 -18.63 14.40
N ALA A 125 -4.21 -18.66 13.20
CA ALA A 125 -5.60 -18.35 12.91
C ALA A 125 -6.40 -19.63 12.62
N GLU A 126 -7.71 -19.53 12.78
CA GLU A 126 -8.63 -20.57 12.34
C GLU A 126 -8.63 -20.67 10.80
N GLY A 127 -8.60 -21.90 10.27
CA GLY A 127 -8.75 -22.15 8.84
C GLY A 127 -7.61 -21.62 7.95
N ASN A 128 -7.99 -21.01 6.82
CA ASN A 128 -7.09 -20.49 5.79
C ASN A 128 -7.45 -19.03 5.48
N PRO A 129 -7.08 -18.07 6.34
CA PRO A 129 -7.42 -16.67 6.13
C PRO A 129 -6.79 -16.15 4.84
N THR A 130 -7.43 -15.16 4.22
CA THR A 130 -6.81 -14.37 3.16
C THR A 130 -5.70 -13.48 3.74
N LYS A 131 -4.84 -12.93 2.89
CA LYS A 131 -3.80 -11.99 3.34
C LYS A 131 -4.39 -10.73 3.96
N ASP A 132 -5.50 -10.22 3.43
CA ASP A 132 -6.21 -9.08 4.02
C ASP A 132 -6.83 -9.43 5.39
N GLN A 133 -7.35 -10.64 5.57
CA GLN A 133 -7.79 -11.10 6.89
C GLN A 133 -6.63 -11.21 7.89
N MET A 134 -5.48 -11.70 7.43
CA MET A 134 -4.25 -11.75 8.22
C MET A 134 -3.80 -10.35 8.67
N ARG A 135 -3.93 -9.32 7.82
CA ARG A 135 -3.67 -7.91 8.20
C ARG A 135 -4.57 -7.46 9.34
N LEU A 136 -5.86 -7.80 9.30
CA LEU A 136 -6.81 -7.46 10.35
C LEU A 136 -6.50 -8.19 11.67
N MET A 137 -6.06 -9.45 11.61
CA MET A 137 -5.59 -10.18 12.80
C MET A 137 -4.33 -9.56 13.41
N VAL A 138 -3.35 -9.18 12.58
CA VAL A 138 -2.16 -8.45 13.05
C VAL A 138 -2.56 -7.10 13.65
N ARG A 139 -3.50 -6.37 13.02
CA ARG A 139 -4.00 -5.10 13.54
C ARG A 139 -4.61 -5.25 14.94
N SER A 140 -5.43 -6.28 15.17
CA SER A 140 -5.99 -6.57 16.49
C SER A 140 -4.90 -6.95 17.50
N LEU A 141 -3.93 -7.79 17.10
CA LEU A 141 -2.79 -8.15 17.95
C LEU A 141 -1.99 -6.91 18.37
N LEU A 142 -1.73 -5.98 17.45
CA LEU A 142 -1.03 -4.73 17.75
C LEU A 142 -1.82 -3.86 18.74
N ALA A 143 -3.14 -3.75 18.55
CA ALA A 143 -4.01 -3.02 19.48
C ALA A 143 -4.01 -3.66 20.88
N ASP A 144 -4.11 -4.98 20.97
CA ASP A 144 -4.25 -5.66 22.25
C ASP A 144 -2.93 -5.79 23.02
N ARG A 145 -1.84 -6.14 22.31
CA ARG A 145 -0.54 -6.48 22.92
C ARG A 145 0.39 -5.28 23.03
N PHE A 146 0.34 -4.35 22.08
CA PHE A 146 1.17 -3.14 22.06
C PHE A 146 0.37 -1.86 22.35
N LYS A 147 -0.91 -1.99 22.72
CA LYS A 147 -1.80 -0.84 22.98
C LYS A 147 -1.84 0.17 21.82
N LEU A 148 -1.64 -0.32 20.60
CA LEU A 148 -1.60 0.52 19.42
C LEU A 148 -2.95 1.20 19.20
N THR A 149 -2.97 2.52 19.27
CA THR A 149 -4.09 3.35 18.79
C THR A 149 -3.60 4.29 17.70
N SER A 150 -4.45 4.54 16.71
CA SER A 150 -4.10 5.33 15.54
C SER A 150 -5.35 5.85 14.83
N HIS A 151 -5.18 6.90 14.03
CA HIS A 151 -6.19 7.40 13.12
C HIS A 151 -5.55 7.80 11.78
N PHE A 152 -6.35 7.97 10.73
CA PHE A 152 -5.87 8.61 9.51
C PHE A 152 -6.19 10.09 9.51
N GLU A 153 -5.22 10.87 9.03
CA GLU A 153 -5.41 12.27 8.69
C GLU A 153 -5.23 12.44 7.18
N THR A 154 -5.98 13.36 6.57
CA THR A 154 -5.76 13.76 5.18
C THR A 154 -4.94 15.05 5.17
N GLN A 155 -3.77 15.03 4.53
CA GLN A 155 -2.91 16.20 4.39
C GLN A 155 -2.60 16.51 2.91
N GLU A 156 -2.65 17.78 2.55
CA GLU A 156 -2.20 18.29 1.25
C GLU A 156 -0.66 18.27 1.19
N THR A 157 -0.09 17.32 0.47
CA THR A 157 1.37 17.14 0.40
C THR A 157 1.89 17.16 -1.04
N PRO A 158 3.17 17.48 -1.27
CA PRO A 158 3.78 17.33 -2.58
C PRO A 158 3.83 15.84 -3.00
N VAL A 159 3.16 15.52 -4.11
CA VAL A 159 3.11 14.17 -4.68
C VAL A 159 3.63 14.17 -6.12
N LEU A 160 3.75 12.97 -6.69
CA LEU A 160 3.93 12.76 -8.12
C LEU A 160 2.66 12.10 -8.69
N ALA A 161 1.91 12.81 -9.52
CA ALA A 161 0.81 12.20 -10.26
C ALA A 161 1.37 11.29 -11.35
N MET A 162 1.00 10.01 -11.28
CA MET A 162 1.26 9.03 -12.33
C MET A 162 0.15 9.11 -13.36
N VAL A 163 0.52 9.53 -14.58
CA VAL A 163 -0.43 9.70 -15.69
C VAL A 163 0.11 9.02 -16.94
N LEU A 164 -0.75 8.77 -17.93
CA LEU A 164 -0.31 8.27 -19.23
C LEU A 164 0.63 9.27 -19.92
N ALA A 165 1.76 8.78 -20.44
CA ALA A 165 2.68 9.57 -21.23
C ALA A 165 2.04 10.01 -22.56
N LYS A 166 1.21 9.14 -23.15
CA LYS A 166 0.39 9.42 -24.34
C LYS A 166 -1.04 8.92 -24.07
N PRO A 167 -2.09 9.74 -24.30
CA PRO A 167 -3.47 9.33 -24.06
C PRO A 167 -3.82 8.01 -24.74
N GLY A 168 -4.40 7.08 -23.99
CA GLY A 168 -4.85 5.77 -24.48
C GLY A 168 -3.74 4.81 -24.91
N LYS A 169 -2.47 5.12 -24.65
CA LYS A 169 -1.33 4.28 -25.07
C LYS A 169 -0.49 3.86 -23.87
N LEU A 170 -0.52 2.56 -23.58
CA LEU A 170 0.39 1.91 -22.63
C LEU A 170 1.76 1.67 -23.27
N GLY A 171 2.77 1.49 -22.44
CA GLY A 171 4.10 1.05 -22.86
C GLY A 171 4.13 -0.46 -23.13
N PRO A 172 5.19 -0.96 -23.79
CA PRO A 172 5.32 -2.35 -24.19
C PRO A 172 5.38 -3.34 -23.01
N ASN A 173 5.66 -2.89 -21.80
CA ASN A 173 5.77 -3.74 -20.60
C ASN A 173 4.68 -3.43 -19.56
N LEU A 174 3.55 -2.87 -20.00
CA LEU A 174 2.36 -2.67 -19.19
C LEU A 174 1.14 -3.09 -20.00
N GLU A 175 0.47 -4.16 -19.57
CA GLU A 175 -0.68 -4.73 -20.25
C GLU A 175 -1.81 -5.07 -19.28
N PRO A 176 -3.09 -5.03 -19.72
CA PRO A 176 -4.19 -5.56 -18.92
C PRO A 176 -3.94 -7.02 -18.56
N HIS A 177 -4.17 -7.41 -17.30
CA HIS A 177 -3.87 -8.76 -16.80
C HIS A 177 -4.63 -9.85 -17.59
N GLU A 178 -5.84 -9.55 -18.08
CA GLU A 178 -6.63 -10.46 -18.92
C GLU A 178 -5.94 -10.87 -20.25
N GLN A 179 -4.92 -10.13 -20.68
CA GLN A 179 -4.11 -10.42 -21.86
C GLN A 179 -2.86 -11.25 -21.52
N GLY A 180 -2.49 -11.29 -20.24
CA GLY A 180 -1.38 -12.06 -19.71
C GLY A 180 -1.78 -13.49 -19.33
N PRO A 181 -0.83 -14.30 -18.86
CA PRO A 181 -1.13 -15.62 -18.32
C PRO A 181 -2.05 -15.50 -17.09
N PRO A 182 -2.90 -16.50 -16.80
CA PRO A 182 -3.70 -16.49 -15.57
C PRO A 182 -2.84 -16.78 -14.34
N CYS A 183 -3.32 -16.39 -13.16
CA CYS A 183 -2.58 -16.50 -11.90
C CYS A 183 -2.46 -17.92 -11.34
N ASP A 184 -3.36 -18.81 -11.76
CA ASP A 184 -3.41 -20.22 -11.40
C ASP A 184 -2.74 -21.14 -12.43
N ALA A 185 -2.18 -20.56 -13.51
CA ALA A 185 -1.40 -21.30 -14.48
C ALA A 185 -0.19 -21.98 -13.81
N PRO A 186 0.05 -23.28 -14.06
CA PRO A 186 1.30 -23.92 -13.68
C PRO A 186 2.47 -23.16 -14.31
N LEU A 187 3.25 -22.48 -13.50
CA LEU A 187 4.49 -21.86 -13.97
C LEU A 187 5.46 -22.98 -14.34
N PRO A 188 6.10 -22.94 -15.52
CA PRO A 188 7.05 -23.98 -15.90
C PRO A 188 8.18 -24.04 -14.85
N PRO A 189 8.52 -25.23 -14.32
CA PRO A 189 9.68 -25.36 -13.45
C PRO A 189 10.92 -25.19 -14.33
N ALA A 190 11.71 -24.15 -14.12
CA ALA A 190 12.98 -24.03 -14.82
C ALA A 190 14.09 -23.51 -13.92
N PRO A 191 15.03 -24.39 -13.52
CA PRO A 191 16.41 -24.00 -13.35
C PRO A 191 16.98 -23.61 -14.72
N GLY A 192 17.49 -22.38 -14.85
CA GLY A 192 18.32 -21.98 -15.99
C GLY A 192 17.61 -21.42 -17.23
N LYS A 193 16.29 -21.18 -17.20
CA LYS A 193 15.61 -20.30 -18.17
C LYS A 193 14.84 -19.24 -17.39
N THR A 194 15.07 -17.97 -17.70
CA THR A 194 14.21 -16.88 -17.21
C THR A 194 12.79 -17.23 -17.62
N ALA A 195 11.86 -17.37 -16.67
CA ALA A 195 10.45 -17.47 -17.01
C ALA A 195 10.09 -16.24 -17.87
N ASP A 196 9.44 -16.46 -19.02
CA ASP A 196 8.91 -15.37 -19.85
C ASP A 196 7.91 -14.51 -19.06
N VAL A 197 7.33 -15.09 -18.00
CA VAL A 197 6.38 -14.48 -17.07
C VAL A 197 7.10 -14.00 -15.81
N PHE A 198 6.95 -12.72 -15.48
CA PHE A 198 7.51 -12.13 -14.28
C PHE A 198 6.54 -11.13 -13.62
N PRO A 199 6.39 -11.15 -12.28
CA PRO A 199 6.81 -12.24 -11.40
C PRO A 199 6.06 -13.56 -11.67
N PRO A 200 6.58 -14.69 -11.19
CA PRO A 200 5.88 -15.97 -11.28
C PRO A 200 4.50 -15.88 -10.62
N ASN A 201 4.45 -15.37 -9.39
CA ASN A 201 3.22 -15.28 -8.61
C ASN A 201 2.52 -13.94 -8.84
N CYS A 202 1.20 -13.97 -9.04
CA CYS A 202 0.37 -12.77 -9.02
C CYS A 202 0.28 -12.14 -7.64
N ASP A 203 -0.21 -10.90 -7.61
CA ASP A 203 -0.50 -10.13 -6.40
C ASP A 203 0.72 -9.96 -5.49
N LEU A 204 1.92 -10.10 -6.06
CA LEU A 204 3.22 -10.01 -5.40
C LEU A 204 4.07 -8.98 -6.14
N TYR A 205 4.70 -8.10 -5.38
CA TYR A 205 5.72 -7.19 -5.91
C TYR A 205 7.08 -7.85 -5.80
N VAL A 206 7.72 -8.09 -6.94
CA VAL A 206 9.06 -8.67 -6.96
C VAL A 206 10.03 -7.65 -7.51
N MET A 207 11.06 -7.39 -6.73
CA MET A 207 12.25 -6.68 -7.17
C MET A 207 13.41 -7.68 -7.14
N SER A 208 14.01 -7.92 -8.29
CA SER A 208 15.18 -8.78 -8.43
C SER A 208 16.32 -8.00 -9.07
N VAL A 209 17.52 -8.17 -8.53
CA VAL A 209 18.74 -7.69 -9.17
C VAL A 209 19.11 -8.69 -10.27
N GLY A 210 19.33 -8.19 -11.49
CA GLY A 210 19.80 -9.01 -12.60
C GLY A 210 21.17 -9.61 -12.30
N SER A 211 21.35 -10.89 -12.60
CA SER A 211 22.63 -11.61 -12.44
C SER A 211 23.73 -11.20 -13.43
N SER A 212 23.46 -10.21 -14.29
CA SER A 212 24.41 -9.73 -15.31
C SER A 212 25.25 -8.56 -14.81
N SER A 213 26.41 -8.37 -15.42
CA SER A 213 27.40 -7.29 -15.19
C SER A 213 26.82 -5.86 -15.16
N ASN A 214 25.58 -5.66 -15.61
CA ASN A 214 24.97 -4.35 -15.80
C ASN A 214 24.13 -3.89 -14.59
N HIS A 215 24.04 -4.70 -13.52
CA HIS A 215 23.39 -4.35 -12.25
C HIS A 215 21.96 -3.78 -12.41
N SER A 216 21.25 -4.21 -13.44
CA SER A 216 19.89 -3.77 -13.72
C SER A 216 18.94 -4.32 -12.66
N ILE A 217 18.05 -3.49 -12.15
CA ILE A 217 16.93 -3.92 -11.32
C ILE A 217 15.77 -4.26 -12.24
N ARG A 218 15.15 -5.42 -12.02
CA ARG A 218 13.87 -5.81 -12.59
C ARG A 218 12.82 -5.76 -11.49
N LEU A 219 11.85 -4.87 -11.66
CA LEU A 219 10.68 -4.70 -10.80
C LEU A 219 9.43 -5.12 -11.57
N GLY A 220 8.46 -5.74 -10.90
CA GLY A 220 7.21 -6.09 -11.57
C GLY A 220 6.19 -6.70 -10.62
N SER A 221 4.97 -6.73 -11.11
CA SER A 221 3.82 -7.37 -10.45
C SER A 221 2.84 -7.83 -11.53
N ARG A 222 1.96 -8.75 -11.16
CA ARG A 222 0.88 -9.25 -12.01
C ARG A 222 -0.43 -9.21 -11.25
N ASN A 223 -1.54 -9.04 -11.98
CA ASN A 223 -2.88 -8.85 -11.43
C ASN A 223 -2.93 -7.68 -10.43
N THR A 224 -2.31 -6.55 -10.76
CA THR A 224 -2.23 -5.40 -9.85
C THR A 224 -2.99 -4.18 -10.37
N THR A 225 -3.55 -3.37 -9.47
CA THR A 225 -4.22 -2.11 -9.85
C THR A 225 -3.21 -0.99 -10.09
N MET A 226 -3.58 0.02 -10.87
CA MET A 226 -2.71 1.18 -11.10
C MET A 226 -2.41 1.98 -9.82
N ALA A 227 -3.33 1.99 -8.85
CA ALA A 227 -3.05 2.54 -7.52
C ALA A 227 -1.89 1.81 -6.83
N GLN A 228 -1.87 0.48 -6.86
CA GLN A 228 -0.77 -0.29 -6.27
C GLN A 228 0.51 -0.19 -7.12
N VAL A 229 0.42 -0.02 -8.45
CA VAL A 229 1.59 0.31 -9.29
C VAL A 229 2.20 1.61 -8.82
N ALA A 230 1.40 2.68 -8.66
CA ALA A 230 1.84 3.97 -8.12
C ALA A 230 2.56 3.80 -6.78
N ASP A 231 1.96 3.10 -5.82
CA ASP A 231 2.53 2.84 -4.50
C ASP A 231 3.93 2.20 -4.56
N SER A 232 4.19 1.34 -5.56
CA SER A 232 5.45 0.61 -5.69
C SER A 232 6.62 1.40 -6.28
N LEU A 233 6.38 2.53 -6.97
CA LEU A 233 7.40 3.29 -7.70
C LEU A 233 8.33 4.17 -6.82
N PRO A 234 7.86 4.83 -5.74
CA PRO A 234 8.67 5.75 -4.95
C PRO A 234 9.98 5.20 -4.41
N GLY A 235 9.97 3.98 -3.88
CA GLY A 235 11.14 3.36 -3.26
C GLY A 235 12.25 3.05 -4.28
N PRO A 236 11.98 2.22 -5.30
CA PRO A 236 12.95 1.88 -6.35
C PRO A 236 13.46 3.11 -7.12
N GLY A 237 12.59 4.10 -7.36
CA GLY A 237 12.95 5.35 -8.02
C GLY A 237 13.58 6.42 -7.11
N ARG A 238 13.67 6.18 -5.80
CA ARG A 238 14.12 7.15 -4.78
C ARG A 238 13.45 8.53 -4.93
N LEU A 239 12.16 8.53 -5.25
CA LEU A 239 11.43 9.73 -5.67
C LEU A 239 11.21 10.75 -4.53
N GLY A 240 11.39 10.32 -3.27
CA GLY A 240 11.22 11.15 -2.08
C GLY A 240 9.80 11.68 -1.84
N ARG A 241 8.84 11.25 -2.66
CA ARG A 241 7.43 11.68 -2.64
C ARG A 241 6.54 10.49 -2.98
N PRO A 242 5.33 10.43 -2.40
CA PRO A 242 4.35 9.44 -2.80
C PRO A 242 3.93 9.69 -4.26
N VAL A 243 3.56 8.60 -4.93
CA VAL A 243 3.01 8.64 -6.28
C VAL A 243 1.52 8.35 -6.17
N VAL A 244 0.70 9.13 -6.88
CA VAL A 244 -0.77 8.97 -6.89
C VAL A 244 -1.20 8.58 -8.29
N ASP A 245 -2.04 7.56 -8.41
CA ASP A 245 -2.61 7.15 -9.70
C ASP A 245 -3.63 8.19 -10.21
N GLU A 246 -3.30 8.81 -11.34
CA GLU A 246 -4.16 9.71 -12.10
C GLU A 246 -4.21 9.28 -13.58
N THR A 247 -4.00 7.98 -13.84
CA THR A 247 -4.01 7.44 -15.20
C THR A 247 -5.42 7.34 -15.78
N GLY A 248 -6.45 7.25 -14.92
CA GLY A 248 -7.84 7.00 -15.30
C GLY A 248 -8.09 5.58 -15.79
N LEU A 249 -7.09 4.70 -15.64
CA LEU A 249 -7.19 3.28 -15.99
C LEU A 249 -7.93 2.51 -14.89
N THR A 250 -8.68 1.48 -15.28
CA THR A 250 -9.44 0.63 -14.36
C THR A 250 -9.16 -0.83 -14.65
N GLY A 251 -9.36 -1.70 -13.68
CA GLY A 251 -9.00 -3.12 -13.77
C GLY A 251 -7.60 -3.41 -13.24
N THR A 252 -7.07 -4.57 -13.59
CA THR A 252 -5.76 -5.05 -13.16
C THR A 252 -4.81 -5.21 -14.34
N TYR A 253 -3.53 -5.08 -14.05
CA TYR A 253 -2.44 -4.98 -15.01
C TYR A 253 -1.27 -5.86 -14.60
N ASP A 254 -0.52 -6.28 -15.61
CA ASP A 254 0.78 -6.92 -15.49
C ASP A 254 1.83 -5.90 -15.93
N PHE A 255 2.88 -5.74 -15.14
CA PHE A 255 3.95 -4.81 -15.49
C PHE A 255 5.34 -5.33 -15.17
N VAL A 256 6.29 -4.97 -16.02
CA VAL A 256 7.72 -5.23 -15.82
C VAL A 256 8.52 -3.97 -16.13
N LEU A 257 9.27 -3.50 -15.14
CA LEU A 257 10.13 -2.34 -15.23
C LEU A 257 11.59 -2.77 -15.07
N ASN A 258 12.43 -2.49 -16.06
CA ASN A 258 13.86 -2.75 -16.02
C ASN A 258 14.63 -1.42 -16.04
N PHE A 259 15.48 -1.17 -15.06
CA PHE A 259 16.25 0.08 -15.00
C PHE A 259 17.59 -0.14 -14.32
N VAL A 260 18.53 0.77 -14.56
CA VAL A 260 19.80 0.82 -13.83
C VAL A 260 19.67 1.85 -12.71
N PRO A 261 19.88 1.46 -11.44
CA PRO A 261 19.81 2.42 -10.33
C PRO A 261 20.99 3.39 -10.38
N GLU A 262 20.71 4.67 -10.18
CA GLU A 262 21.72 5.75 -10.27
C GLU A 262 22.87 5.61 -9.24
N ASN A 263 22.66 4.85 -8.15
CA ASN A 263 23.64 4.66 -7.07
C ASN A 263 23.63 3.22 -6.51
N TYR A 264 23.91 2.21 -7.34
CA TYR A 264 23.93 0.80 -6.93
C TYR A 264 24.90 0.50 -5.75
N ASN A 265 26.00 1.25 -5.65
CA ASN A 265 27.03 1.07 -4.62
C ASN A 265 26.54 1.26 -3.18
N ALA A 266 25.41 1.96 -2.96
CA ALA A 266 24.84 2.16 -1.63
C ALA A 266 24.05 0.94 -1.10
N SER A 267 23.80 -0.07 -1.95
CA SER A 267 23.06 -1.28 -1.60
C SER A 267 23.95 -2.52 -1.48
N LEU A 268 25.27 -2.36 -1.65
CA LEU A 268 26.26 -3.43 -1.52
C LEU A 268 26.95 -3.40 -0.16
N SER A 269 27.43 -4.57 0.29
CA SER A 269 28.25 -4.68 1.49
C SER A 269 29.43 -3.70 1.46
N PRO A 270 29.79 -3.08 2.61
CA PRO A 270 30.91 -2.16 2.69
C PRO A 270 32.19 -2.79 2.10
N GLY A 271 32.80 -2.14 1.10
CA GLY A 271 34.02 -2.61 0.44
C GLY A 271 33.82 -3.22 -0.96
N THR A 272 32.59 -3.37 -1.44
CA THR A 272 32.32 -3.81 -2.82
C THR A 272 32.16 -2.60 -3.72
N THR A 273 33.22 -2.22 -4.46
CA THR A 273 33.11 -1.22 -5.52
C THR A 273 32.70 -1.91 -6.81
N VAL A 274 31.48 -1.65 -7.27
CA VAL A 274 31.04 -2.07 -8.59
C VAL A 274 31.18 -0.90 -9.55
N THR A 275 31.96 -1.09 -10.60
CA THR A 275 31.93 -0.21 -11.77
C THR A 275 30.66 -0.51 -12.54
N LEU A 276 29.69 0.40 -12.48
CA LEU A 276 28.46 0.30 -13.26
C LEU A 276 28.80 0.63 -14.72
N ASP A 277 28.84 -0.38 -15.59
CA ASP A 277 28.67 -0.12 -17.02
C ASP A 277 27.23 0.36 -17.22
N SER A 278 27.07 1.66 -17.50
CA SER A 278 25.82 2.42 -17.58
C SER A 278 24.93 2.06 -18.78
N ALA A 279 24.87 0.79 -19.18
CA ALA A 279 24.26 0.34 -20.41
C ALA A 279 22.74 0.09 -20.31
N GLY A 280 21.99 0.91 -19.57
CA GLY A 280 20.54 0.75 -19.44
C GLY A 280 19.80 2.04 -19.08
N PRO A 281 18.46 2.07 -19.23
CA PRO A 281 17.67 3.27 -18.97
C PRO A 281 17.67 3.63 -17.49
N THR A 282 17.62 4.94 -17.21
CA THR A 282 17.33 5.45 -15.86
C THR A 282 15.92 5.06 -15.43
N PHE A 283 15.61 5.18 -14.14
CA PHE A 283 14.30 4.84 -13.61
C PHE A 283 13.16 5.59 -14.31
N LEU A 284 13.29 6.92 -14.48
CA LEU A 284 12.24 7.74 -15.09
C LEU A 284 12.09 7.48 -16.60
N GLU A 285 13.20 7.21 -17.30
CA GLU A 285 13.16 6.78 -18.70
C GLU A 285 12.45 5.43 -18.84
N ALA A 286 12.74 4.47 -17.95
CA ALA A 286 12.08 3.18 -17.95
C ALA A 286 10.57 3.30 -17.69
N VAL A 287 10.15 4.11 -16.71
CA VAL A 287 8.72 4.36 -16.43
C VAL A 287 8.01 4.94 -17.66
N LYS A 288 8.68 5.84 -18.39
CA LYS A 288 8.15 6.45 -19.61
C LYS A 288 8.13 5.50 -20.81
N ASP A 289 9.24 4.86 -21.11
CA ASP A 289 9.42 4.15 -22.37
C ASP A 289 8.91 2.71 -22.29
N GLN A 290 8.94 2.08 -21.11
CA GLN A 290 8.49 0.70 -20.90
C GLN A 290 7.05 0.61 -20.41
N LEU A 291 6.62 1.50 -19.50
CA LEU A 291 5.24 1.48 -18.99
C LEU A 291 4.33 2.47 -19.72
N GLY A 292 4.88 3.43 -20.46
CA GLY A 292 4.08 4.47 -21.09
C GLY A 292 3.51 5.47 -20.09
N LEU A 293 4.14 5.63 -18.93
CA LEU A 293 3.68 6.48 -17.82
C LEU A 293 4.62 7.65 -17.60
N LYS A 294 4.12 8.75 -17.05
CA LYS A 294 4.94 9.89 -16.61
C LYS A 294 4.53 10.32 -15.21
N LEU A 295 5.50 10.85 -14.48
CA LEU A 295 5.32 11.35 -13.13
C LEU A 295 5.35 12.88 -13.16
N ILE A 296 4.25 13.51 -12.75
CA ILE A 296 4.11 14.97 -12.75
C ILE A 296 4.02 15.49 -11.32
N PRO A 297 4.92 16.38 -10.87
CA PRO A 297 4.81 17.01 -9.57
C PRO A 297 3.51 17.79 -9.42
N LYS A 298 2.78 17.54 -8.33
CA LYS A 298 1.62 18.33 -7.93
C LYS A 298 1.44 18.31 -6.41
N LYS A 299 0.45 19.03 -5.91
CA LYS A 299 -0.10 18.83 -4.57
C LYS A 299 -1.39 18.03 -4.67
N ALA A 300 -1.59 17.12 -3.73
CA ALA A 300 -2.80 16.32 -3.63
C ALA A 300 -3.06 15.94 -2.17
N PRO A 301 -4.32 15.64 -1.81
CA PRO A 301 -4.65 15.14 -0.50
C PRO A 301 -4.17 13.68 -0.39
N VAL A 302 -3.34 13.41 0.61
CA VAL A 302 -2.83 12.06 0.92
C VAL A 302 -3.29 11.66 2.31
N ARG A 303 -3.77 10.42 2.43
CA ARG A 303 -4.08 9.83 3.73
C ARG A 303 -2.80 9.38 4.42
N ILE A 304 -2.60 9.81 5.64
CA ILE A 304 -1.43 9.51 6.47
C ILE A 304 -1.93 8.82 7.73
N LEU A 305 -1.31 7.69 8.08
CA LEU A 305 -1.56 7.03 9.36
C LEU A 305 -0.79 7.76 10.45
N VAL A 306 -1.51 8.24 11.46
CA VAL A 306 -0.94 8.83 12.68
C VAL A 306 -1.09 7.81 13.81
N ILE A 307 0.03 7.50 14.46
CA ILE A 307 0.04 6.61 15.63
C ILE A 307 -0.13 7.48 16.88
N ASP A 308 -1.24 7.30 17.58
CA ASP A 308 -1.62 8.08 18.76
C ASP A 308 -0.96 7.55 20.03
N HIS A 309 -0.84 6.23 20.15
CA HIS A 309 -0.30 5.58 21.33
C HIS A 309 0.31 4.23 20.98
N ILE A 310 1.39 3.88 21.68
CA ILE A 310 2.05 2.57 21.55
C ILE A 310 2.87 2.26 22.79
N GLU A 311 2.81 1.01 23.23
CA GLU A 311 3.51 0.47 24.39
C GLU A 311 4.30 -0.78 24.00
N GLN A 312 5.40 -1.05 24.72
CA GLN A 312 6.04 -2.36 24.62
C GLN A 312 5.09 -3.44 25.14
N PRO A 313 5.12 -4.65 24.57
CA PRO A 313 4.23 -5.70 24.98
C PRO A 313 4.60 -6.18 26.39
N SER A 314 3.59 -6.53 27.18
CA SER A 314 3.84 -7.22 28.45
C SER A 314 4.58 -8.54 28.17
N PRO A 315 5.60 -8.91 28.96
CA PRO A 315 6.22 -10.23 28.88
C PRO A 315 5.15 -11.33 28.96
N ASN A 316 5.27 -12.38 28.13
CA ASN A 316 4.40 -13.55 28.20
C ASN A 316 4.75 -14.45 29.38
#